data_AF-A0A3D2SMJ5-F1
#
_entry.id   AF-A0A3D2SMJ5-F1
#
_cell.length_a   1.000
_cell.length_b   1.000
_cell.length_c   1.000
_cell.angle_alpha   90.00
_cell.angle_beta   90.00
_cell.angle_gamma   90.00
#
_symmetry.space_group_name_H-M   'P 1'
#
loop_
_entity.id
_entity.type
_entity.pdbx_description
1 polymer ?
#
loop_
_entity_poly.entity_id
_entity_poly.type
_entity_poly.pdbx_seq_one_letter_code
_entity_poly.pdbx_strand_id
1 'polypeptide(L)'
;VAITSVNMDIPFGQSKQFNFAQVFKGNLCTAQLDTSALGLYTRQSLTYLGWLSNLQQRISQNTDNTSLLNAVQNGKCEVGITFQTDA
;
A
#
# COMPACT_ATOMS: atom_id res chain seq x y z
N VAL A 1 -6.71 -1.45 -4.74
CA VAL A 1 -5.68 -1.57 -5.79
C VAL A 1 -4.37 -1.01 -5.27
N ALA A 2 -3.22 -1.47 -5.78
CA ALA A 2 -1.93 -0.86 -5.51
C ALA A 2 -1.65 0.25 -6.52
N ILE A 3 -1.08 1.37 -6.07
CA ILE A 3 -0.73 2.54 -6.89
C ILE A 3 0.73 2.92 -6.67
N THR A 4 1.35 3.52 -7.68
CA THR A 4 2.72 4.06 -7.63
C THR A 4 2.72 5.48 -8.18
N SER A 5 3.82 6.22 -8.01
CA SER A 5 4.02 7.45 -8.79
C SER A 5 4.21 7.09 -10.26
N VAL A 6 3.78 7.98 -11.17
CA VAL A 6 3.76 7.76 -12.63
C VAL A 6 5.13 7.36 -13.19
N ASN A 7 6.21 7.74 -12.51
CA ASN A 7 7.59 7.47 -12.92
C ASN A 7 8.21 6.24 -12.23
N MET A 8 7.43 5.41 -11.54
CA MET A 8 7.89 4.19 -10.86
C MET A 8 7.22 2.95 -11.44
N ASP A 9 8.03 2.09 -12.07
CA ASP A 9 7.64 0.77 -12.53
C ASP A 9 8.00 -0.28 -11.48
N ILE A 10 7.02 -0.62 -10.63
CA ILE A 10 7.15 -1.62 -9.58
C ILE A 10 6.33 -2.84 -9.99
N PRO A 11 6.95 -4.03 -10.15
CA PRO A 11 6.23 -5.25 -10.47
C PRO A 11 5.09 -5.50 -9.46
N PHE A 12 3.97 -6.05 -9.92
CA PHE A 12 2.86 -6.41 -9.04
C PHE A 12 2.23 -7.76 -9.43
N GLY A 13 1.97 -8.60 -8.43
CA GLY A 13 1.22 -9.84 -8.59
C GLY A 13 0.38 -10.13 -7.36
N GLN A 14 -0.93 -10.30 -7.53
CA GLN A 14 -1.87 -10.55 -6.43
C GLN A 14 -1.90 -12.04 -6.04
N SER A 15 -0.75 -12.60 -5.63
CA SER A 15 -0.64 -14.00 -5.21
C SER A 15 0.30 -14.17 -4.02
N LYS A 16 0.15 -15.27 -3.28
CA LYS A 16 1.04 -15.60 -2.15
C LYS A 16 2.49 -15.88 -2.58
N GLN A 17 2.69 -16.30 -3.84
CA GLN A 17 3.99 -16.57 -4.43
C GLN A 17 4.74 -15.28 -4.80
N PHE A 18 4.03 -14.18 -4.95
CA PHE A 18 4.63 -12.89 -5.24
C PHE A 18 5.08 -12.21 -3.94
N ASN A 19 6.36 -11.89 -3.84
CA ASN A 19 6.91 -11.22 -2.68
C ASN A 19 6.81 -9.69 -2.82
N PHE A 20 5.62 -9.15 -2.57
CA PHE A 20 5.36 -7.71 -2.68
C PHE A 20 6.26 -6.86 -1.78
N ALA A 21 6.68 -7.38 -0.62
CA ALA A 21 7.58 -6.65 0.26
C ALA A 21 9.00 -6.48 -0.33
N GLN A 22 9.42 -7.32 -1.27
CA GLN A 22 10.77 -7.26 -1.84
C GLN A 22 10.89 -6.43 -3.11
N VAL A 23 9.77 -6.09 -3.77
CA VAL A 23 9.81 -5.37 -5.06
C VAL A 23 9.99 -3.85 -4.91
N PHE A 24 9.94 -3.33 -3.68
CA PHE A 24 10.15 -1.93 -3.36
C PHE A 24 10.83 -1.81 -1.99
N LYS A 25 11.62 -0.76 -1.77
CA LYS A 25 12.43 -0.57 -0.54
C LYS A 25 11.79 0.42 0.42
N GLY A 26 11.06 1.40 -0.10
CA GLY A 26 10.41 2.46 0.65
C GLY A 26 9.15 2.01 1.39
N ASN A 27 8.32 3.00 1.72
CA ASN A 27 7.11 2.81 2.50
C ASN A 27 5.89 2.49 1.64
N LEU A 28 4.98 1.71 2.23
CA LEU A 28 3.63 1.47 1.75
C LEU A 28 2.66 2.44 2.44
N CYS A 29 2.03 3.33 1.68
CA CYS A 29 1.00 4.21 2.19
C CYS A 29 -0.38 3.56 2.11
N THR A 30 -1.18 3.67 3.17
CA THR A 30 -2.59 3.23 3.20
C THR A 30 -3.37 4.10 4.19
N ALA A 31 -4.70 3.98 4.21
CA ALA A 31 -5.50 4.51 5.30
C ALA A 31 -5.27 3.71 6.61
N GLN A 32 -5.70 4.27 7.73
CA GLN A 32 -5.55 3.67 9.06
C GLN A 32 -6.10 2.23 9.14
N LEU A 33 -5.24 1.27 9.45
CA LEU A 33 -5.49 -0.18 9.33
C LEU A 33 -6.57 -0.73 10.27
N ASP A 34 -6.88 -0.01 11.34
CA ASP A 34 -7.76 -0.48 12.42
C ASP A 34 -9.08 0.28 12.53
N THR A 35 -9.23 1.39 11.80
CA THR A 35 -10.34 2.32 11.97
C THR A 35 -11.04 2.67 10.67
N SER A 36 -10.33 2.61 9.53
CA SER A 36 -10.90 2.96 8.23
C SER A 36 -11.32 1.72 7.44
N ALA A 37 -12.38 1.82 6.63
CA ALA A 37 -12.82 0.73 5.77
C ALA A 37 -11.70 0.25 4.83
N LEU A 38 -11.01 1.19 4.16
CA LEU A 38 -9.86 0.90 3.32
C LEU A 38 -8.76 0.18 4.12
N GLY A 39 -8.42 0.67 5.30
CA GLY A 39 -7.39 0.08 6.13
C GLY A 39 -7.72 -1.34 6.62
N LEU A 40 -8.98 -1.61 6.99
CA LEU A 40 -9.43 -2.95 7.37
C LEU A 40 -9.25 -3.93 6.20
N TYR A 41 -9.68 -3.55 4.99
CA TYR A 41 -9.48 -4.38 3.80
C TYR A 41 -8.02 -4.51 3.41
N THR A 42 -7.20 -3.47 3.59
CA THR A 42 -5.75 -3.54 3.41
C THR A 42 -5.14 -4.55 4.37
N ARG A 43 -5.43 -4.45 5.67
CA ARG A 43 -4.94 -5.39 6.69
C ARG A 43 -5.35 -6.82 6.37
N GLN A 44 -6.61 -7.05 6.02
CA GLN A 44 -7.12 -8.36 5.64
C GLN A 44 -6.38 -8.92 4.42
N SER A 45 -6.21 -8.11 3.37
CA SER A 45 -5.56 -8.51 2.12
C SER A 45 -4.08 -8.84 2.33
N LEU A 46 -3.34 -7.96 3.01
CA LEU A 46 -1.93 -8.16 3.32
C LEU A 46 -1.72 -9.40 4.22
N THR A 47 -2.65 -9.65 5.14
CA THR A 47 -2.61 -10.85 6.00
C THR A 47 -2.86 -12.11 5.19
N TYR A 48 -3.92 -12.11 4.37
CA TYR A 48 -4.27 -13.26 3.51
C TYR A 48 -3.13 -13.63 2.56
N LEU A 49 -2.42 -12.62 2.02
CA LEU A 49 -1.30 -12.81 1.09
C LEU A 49 0.03 -13.12 1.80
N GLY A 50 0.09 -13.06 3.13
CA GLY A 50 1.34 -13.26 3.90
C GLY A 50 2.34 -12.11 3.77
N TRP A 51 1.88 -10.92 3.36
CA TRP A 51 2.71 -9.75 3.13
C TRP A 51 2.84 -8.84 4.36
N LEU A 52 1.85 -8.86 5.27
CA LEU A 52 1.77 -7.92 6.39
C LEU A 52 3.01 -7.94 7.30
N SER A 53 3.52 -9.12 7.65
CA SER A 53 4.67 -9.26 8.56
C SER A 53 5.93 -8.57 8.01
N ASN A 54 6.18 -8.68 6.71
CA ASN A 54 7.33 -8.07 6.03
C ASN A 54 7.15 -6.56 5.76
N LEU A 55 5.93 -6.06 5.91
CA LEU A 55 5.56 -4.66 5.64
C LEU A 55 5.30 -3.84 6.90
N GLN A 56 5.09 -4.47 8.06
CA GLN A 56 4.57 -3.81 9.26
C GLN A 56 5.37 -2.57 9.67
N GLN A 57 6.71 -2.60 9.57
CA GLN A 57 7.59 -1.47 9.90
C GLN A 57 7.71 -0.41 8.78
N ARG A 58 7.12 -0.68 7.61
CA ARG A 58 7.15 0.18 6.41
C ARG A 58 5.75 0.65 6.00
N ILE A 59 4.72 0.40 6.81
CA ILE A 59 3.38 0.92 6.57
C ILE A 59 3.26 2.33 7.14
N SER A 60 3.01 3.29 6.27
CA SER A 60 2.65 4.66 6.63
C SER A 60 1.13 4.81 6.56
N GLN A 61 0.51 5.02 7.72
CA GLN A 61 -0.94 5.18 7.83
C GLN A 61 -1.33 6.65 7.68
N ASN A 62 -2.30 6.93 6.81
CA ASN A 62 -2.80 8.27 6.52
C ASN A 62 -4.24 8.41 7.04
N THR A 63 -4.61 9.63 7.42
CA THR A 63 -5.92 9.95 8.02
C THR A 63 -7.05 10.07 7.01
N ASP A 64 -6.72 10.32 5.74
CA ASP A 64 -7.67 10.51 4.66
C ASP A 64 -7.06 10.07 3.31
N ASN A 65 -7.92 9.94 2.29
CA ASN A 65 -7.49 9.46 0.97
C ASN A 65 -6.57 10.47 0.27
N THR A 66 -6.81 11.78 0.46
CA THR A 66 -6.02 12.84 -0.19
C THR A 66 -4.56 12.82 0.27
N SER A 67 -4.31 12.70 1.56
CA SER A 67 -2.96 12.62 2.13
C SER A 67 -2.21 11.35 1.70
N LEU A 68 -2.92 10.22 1.58
CA LEU A 68 -2.39 8.99 1.00
C LEU A 68 -1.93 9.20 -0.45
N LEU A 69 -2.81 9.70 -1.31
CA LEU A 69 -2.53 9.92 -2.74
C LEU A 69 -1.35 10.89 -2.92
N ASN A 70 -1.37 12.00 -2.19
CA ASN A 70 -0.29 12.98 -2.20
C ASN A 70 1.05 12.38 -1.74
N ALA A 71 1.05 11.49 -0.75
CA ALA A 71 2.27 10.84 -0.28
C ALA A 71 2.89 9.92 -1.35
N VAL A 72 2.07 9.21 -2.13
CA VAL A 72 2.54 8.38 -3.25
C VAL A 72 3.03 9.26 -4.40
N GLN A 73 2.23 10.26 -4.81
CA GLN A 73 2.57 11.15 -5.91
C GLN A 73 3.88 11.90 -5.69
N ASN A 74 4.11 12.38 -4.45
CA ASN A 74 5.32 13.10 -4.07
C ASN A 74 6.49 12.16 -3.66
N GLY A 75 6.38 10.85 -3.85
CA GLY A 75 7.45 9.89 -3.58
C GLY A 75 7.78 9.66 -2.10
N LYS A 76 6.96 10.16 -1.16
CA LYS A 76 7.09 9.85 0.28
C LYS A 76 6.83 8.37 0.55
N CYS A 77 5.94 7.76 -0.24
CA CYS A 77 5.73 6.33 -0.31
C CYS A 77 5.99 5.86 -1.74
N GLU A 78 6.69 4.73 -1.90
CA GLU A 78 6.92 4.13 -3.22
C GLU A 78 5.65 3.46 -3.75
N VAL A 79 4.82 2.95 -2.84
CA VAL A 79 3.57 2.27 -3.17
C VAL A 79 2.45 2.77 -2.25
N GLY A 80 1.22 2.85 -2.77
CA GLY A 80 0.01 3.05 -1.99
C GLY A 80 -1.00 1.92 -2.19
N ILE A 81 -1.89 1.70 -1.23
CA ILE A 81 -3.11 0.89 -1.42
C ILE A 81 -4.32 1.79 -1.23
N THR A 82 -5.15 1.88 -2.26
CA THR A 82 -6.38 2.69 -2.27
C THR A 82 -7.56 1.94 -2.90
N PHE A 83 -8.75 2.52 -2.87
CA PHE A 83 -9.89 2.04 -3.65
C PHE A 83 -9.66 2.29 -5.14
N GLN A 84 -10.23 1.42 -5.98
CA GLN A 84 -10.08 1.54 -7.43
C GLN A 84 -10.65 2.85 -7.99
N THR A 85 -11.66 3.43 -7.34
CA THR A 85 -12.26 4.71 -7.73
C THR A 85 -11.33 5.90 -7.53
N ASP A 86 -10.29 5.73 -6.71
CA ASP A 86 -9.39 6.81 -6.29
C ASP A 86 -8.00 6.66 -6.93
N ALA A 87 -7.80 5.61 -7.73
CA ALA A 87 -6.53 5.23 -8.35
C ALA A 87 -6.33 5.84 -9.73
#